data_AF-A0A4R5DAD3-F1
#
_entry.id   AF-A0A4R5DAD3-F1
#
_cell.length_a   1.000
_cell.length_b   1.000
_cell.length_c   1.000
_cell.angle_alpha   90.00
_cell.angle_beta   90.00
_cell.angle_gamma   90.00
#
_symmetry.space_group_name_H-M   'P 1'
#
loop_
_entity.id
_entity.type
_entity.pdbx_description
1 polymer ?
#
loop_
_entity_poly.entity_id
_entity_poly.type
_entity_poly.pdbx_seq_one_letter_code
_entity_poly.pdbx_strand_id
1 'polypeptide(L)' 'MNNSESYPQHARWKDGARQELIPEDGETLQDAIAFMRNSLKQYGHDDLTFSEDDVESIDSKYYITLRNVISDIV' A
#
# COMPACT_ATOMS: atom_id res chain seq x y z
N MET A 1 -19.54 -8.48 -16.58
CA MET A 1 -18.95 -8.58 -15.23
C MET A 1 -18.12 -7.34 -15.04
N ASN A 2 -18.51 -6.47 -14.10
CA ASN A 2 -17.72 -5.27 -13.79
C ASN A 2 -16.39 -5.76 -13.23
N ASN A 3 -15.30 -5.50 -13.95
CA ASN A 3 -13.96 -5.57 -13.41
C ASN A 3 -13.89 -4.54 -12.29
N SER A 4 -14.24 -4.97 -11.09
CA SER A 4 -13.83 -4.34 -9.85
C SER A 4 -12.31 -4.24 -9.92
N GLU A 5 -11.83 -3.06 -10.29
CA GLU A 5 -10.43 -2.66 -10.21
C GLU A 5 -10.01 -2.84 -8.75
N SER A 6 -9.52 -4.04 -8.43
CA SER A 6 -9.06 -4.48 -7.11
C SER A 6 -7.72 -3.83 -6.75
N TYR A 7 -7.54 -2.56 -7.07
CA TYR A 7 -6.31 -1.81 -6.87
C TYR A 7 -6.58 -0.34 -6.57
N PRO A 8 -5.76 0.32 -5.72
CA PRO A 8 -6.24 1.42 -4.90
C PRO A 8 -6.47 2.70 -5.71
N GLN A 9 -7.45 3.51 -5.29
CA GLN A 9 -7.67 4.86 -5.79
C GLN A 9 -6.49 5.76 -5.39
N HIS A 10 -5.39 5.69 -6.13
CA HIS A 10 -4.12 6.38 -5.85
C HIS A 10 -4.27 7.89 -5.67
N ALA A 11 -5.31 8.49 -6.27
CA ALA A 11 -5.70 9.89 -6.05
C ALA A 11 -5.98 10.27 -4.57
N ARG A 12 -6.15 9.29 -3.68
CA ARG A 12 -6.38 9.48 -2.23
C ARG A 12 -5.15 9.20 -1.36
N TRP A 13 -4.02 8.83 -1.96
CA TRP A 13 -2.80 8.54 -1.22
C TRP A 13 -2.18 9.81 -0.67
N LYS A 14 -1.89 9.78 0.63
CA LYS A 14 -1.31 10.87 1.43
C LYS A 14 -0.83 10.29 2.76
N ASP A 15 -0.07 11.06 3.51
CA ASP A 15 0.31 10.71 4.88
C ASP A 15 -0.91 10.30 5.73
N GLY A 16 -0.77 9.18 6.45
CA GLY A 16 -1.81 8.58 7.27
C GLY A 16 -2.92 7.87 6.50
N ALA A 17 -2.88 7.81 5.17
CA ALA A 17 -3.89 7.08 4.39
C ALA A 17 -3.73 5.57 4.55
N ARG A 18 -4.76 4.89 5.03
CA ARG A 18 -4.82 3.42 5.14
C ARG A 18 -5.30 2.82 3.81
N GLN A 19 -4.49 1.94 3.23
CA GLN A 19 -4.79 1.16 2.03
C GLN A 19 -5.24 -0.23 2.43
N GLU A 20 -6.31 -0.70 1.79
CA GLU A 20 -6.78 -2.08 1.90
C GLU A 20 -6.34 -2.83 0.64
N LEU A 21 -5.68 -3.96 0.83
CA LEU A 21 -5.30 -4.89 -0.23
C LEU A 21 -5.97 -6.23 0.03
N ILE A 22 -6.63 -6.75 -1.01
CA ILE A 22 -7.27 -8.06 -0.99
C ILE A 22 -6.34 -8.99 -1.76
N PRO A 23 -5.58 -9.87 -1.08
CA PRO A 23 -4.72 -10.82 -1.76
C PRO A 23 -5.54 -11.82 -2.58
N GLU A 24 -5.02 -12.19 -3.75
CA GLU A 24 -5.51 -13.32 -4.52
C GLU A 24 -5.07 -14.66 -3.92
N ASP A 25 -5.70 -15.75 -4.35
CA ASP A 25 -5.37 -17.10 -3.88
C ASP A 25 -3.88 -17.43 -4.15
N GLY A 26 -3.11 -17.58 -3.08
CA GLY A 26 -1.68 -17.87 -3.12
C GLY A 26 -0.77 -16.65 -2.99
N GLU A 27 -1.30 -15.43 -2.96
CA GLU A 27 -0.52 -14.23 -2.69
C GLU A 27 -0.14 -14.12 -1.21
N THR A 28 1.13 -13.85 -0.96
CA THR A 28 1.68 -13.67 0.37
C THR A 28 1.65 -12.21 0.80
N LEU A 29 1.89 -11.97 2.08
CA LEU A 29 2.11 -10.61 2.60
C LEU A 29 3.27 -9.91 1.87
N GLN A 30 4.33 -10.65 1.49
CA GLN A 30 5.46 -10.08 0.75
C GLN A 30 5.06 -9.60 -0.64
N ASP A 31 4.13 -10.31 -1.31
CA ASP A 31 3.61 -9.91 -2.61
C ASP A 31 2.80 -8.62 -2.50
N ALA A 32 1.94 -8.51 -1.47
CA ALA A 32 1.18 -7.28 -1.20
C ALA A 32 2.09 -6.08 -0.88
N ILE A 33 3.17 -6.29 -0.11
CA ILE A 33 4.19 -5.27 0.18
C ILE A 33 4.92 -4.86 -1.09
N ALA A 34 5.38 -5.81 -1.89
CA ALA A 34 6.08 -5.56 -3.14
C ALA A 34 5.19 -4.80 -4.13
N PHE A 35 3.92 -5.21 -4.23
CA PHE A 35 2.91 -4.53 -5.01
C PHE A 35 2.80 -3.05 -4.60
N MET A 36 2.52 -2.77 -3.32
CA MET A 36 2.32 -1.40 -2.83
C MET A 36 3.57 -0.52 -3.06
N ARG A 37 4.77 -1.06 -2.82
CA ARG A 37 6.04 -0.35 -3.10
C ARG A 37 6.19 0.00 -4.57
N ASN A 38 5.88 -0.94 -5.46
CA ASN A 38 5.96 -0.72 -6.89
C ASN A 38 4.92 0.30 -7.35
N SER A 39 3.70 0.26 -6.79
CA SER A 39 2.67 1.23 -7.14
C SER A 39 3.02 2.65 -6.70
N LEU A 40 3.56 2.84 -5.48
CA LEU A 40 4.04 4.15 -5.04
C LEU A 40 5.02 4.77 -6.05
N LYS A 41 6.02 3.99 -6.48
CA LYS A 41 6.99 4.43 -7.50
C LYS A 41 6.35 4.68 -8.86
N GLN A 42 5.48 3.79 -9.31
CA GLN A 42 4.83 3.87 -10.62
C GLN A 42 3.95 5.13 -10.75
N TYR A 43 3.30 5.54 -9.66
CA TYR A 43 2.43 6.72 -9.63
C TYR A 43 3.13 7.99 -9.11
N GLY A 44 4.45 7.95 -8.89
CA GLY A 44 5.24 9.12 -8.50
C GLY A 44 5.03 9.59 -7.05
N HIS A 45 4.61 8.69 -6.16
CA HIS A 45 4.48 8.93 -4.73
C HIS A 45 5.79 8.58 -3.99
N ASP A 46 6.90 9.18 -4.43
CA ASP A 46 8.22 9.01 -3.80
C ASP A 46 8.30 9.69 -2.41
N ASP A 47 7.34 10.56 -2.13
CA ASP A 47 7.12 11.22 -0.84
C ASP A 47 6.43 10.32 0.18
N LEU A 48 5.90 9.16 -0.23
CA LEU A 48 5.20 8.22 0.63
C LEU A 48 5.98 6.92 0.80
N THR A 49 5.88 6.36 2.00
CA THR A 49 6.48 5.08 2.38
C THR A 49 5.57 4.37 3.38
N PHE A 50 5.95 3.16 3.79
CA PHE A 50 5.30 2.42 4.87
C PHE A 50 6.30 1.42 5.46
N SER A 51 6.13 1.10 6.74
CA SER A 51 6.90 0.03 7.39
C SER A 51 6.24 -1.33 7.12
N GLU A 52 7.04 -2.37 6.89
CA GLU A 52 6.52 -3.74 6.83
C GLU A 52 5.94 -4.18 8.18
N ASP A 53 6.52 -3.68 9.29
CA ASP A 53 6.07 -3.97 10.64
C ASP A 53 4.70 -3.36 10.97
N ASP A 54 4.27 -2.35 10.21
CA ASP A 54 2.98 -1.66 10.37
C ASP A 54 1.87 -2.28 9.51
N VAL A 55 2.16 -3.36 8.77
CA VAL A 55 1.16 -4.03 7.93
C VAL A 55 0.31 -4.97 8.77
N GLU A 56 -0.99 -4.69 8.84
CA GLU A 56 -1.94 -5.52 9.58
C GLU A 56 -2.59 -6.53 8.64
N SER A 57 -2.66 -7.80 9.04
CA SER A 57 -3.47 -8.82 8.39
C SER A 57 -4.74 -9.10 9.21
N ILE A 58 -5.90 -8.78 8.65
CA ILE A 58 -7.20 -8.96 9.33
C ILE A 58 -8.20 -9.50 8.29
N ASP A 59 -8.92 -10.58 8.63
CA ASP A 59 -9.95 -11.19 7.78
C ASP A 59 -9.50 -11.44 6.33
N SER A 60 -8.31 -12.01 6.16
CA SER A 60 -7.68 -12.29 4.86
C SER A 60 -7.42 -11.05 3.99
N LYS A 61 -7.31 -9.87 4.60
CA LYS A 61 -6.91 -8.62 3.94
C LYS A 61 -5.64 -8.08 4.55
N TYR A 62 -4.90 -7.30 3.79
CA TYR A 62 -3.75 -6.53 4.28
C TYR A 62 -4.09 -5.05 4.35
N TYR A 63 -3.70 -4.41 5.45
CA TYR A 63 -3.88 -2.99 5.66
C TYR A 63 -2.54 -2.30 5.81
N ILE A 64 -2.27 -1.34 4.93
CA ILE A 64 -1.00 -0.62 4.88
C ILE A 64 -1.27 0.86 5.15
N THR A 65 -0.63 1.43 6.17
CA THR A 65 -0.74 2.86 6.44
C THR A 65 0.42 3.60 5.79
N LEU A 66 0.12 4.51 4.87
CA LEU A 66 1.13 5.33 4.22
C LEU A 66 1.63 6.41 5.17
N ARG A 67 2.92 6.71 5.08
CA ARG A 67 3.64 7.71 5.85
C ARG A 67 4.41 8.61 4.90
N ASN A 68 4.49 9.89 5.19
CA ASN A 68 5.45 10.74 4.49
C ASN A 68 6.88 10.25 4.78
N VAL A 69 7.72 10.21 3.76
CA VAL A 69 9.17 10.13 3.93
C VAL A 69 9.57 11.45 4.57
N ILE A 70 9.71 11.45 5.90
CA ILE A 70 10.33 12.56 6.59
C ILE A 70 11.80 12.49 6.17
N SER A 71 12.19 13.33 5.20
CA SER A 71 13.58 13.74 5.13
C SER A 71 13.85 14.44 6.46
N ASP A 72 14.42 13.72 7.42
CA ASP A 72 15.09 14.36 8.55
C ASP A 72 16.05 15.38 7.93
N ILE A 73 15.67 16.65 8.01
CA ILE A 73 16.49 17.78 7.63
C ILE A 73 17.66 17.75 8.61
N VAL A 74 18.77 17.20 8.15
CA VAL A 74 20.10 17.36 8.77
C VAL A 74 20.53 18.82 8.70
#